data_AF-A0A6F8XNR4-F1
#
_entry.id   AF-A0A6F8XNR4-F1
#
_cell.length_a   1.000
_cell.length_b   1.000
_cell.length_c   1.000
_cell.angle_alpha   90.00
_cell.angle_beta   90.00
_cell.angle_gamma   90.00
#
_symmetry.space_group_name_H-M   'P 1'
#
loop_
_entity.id
_entity.type
_entity.pdbx_description
1 polymer ?
#
loop_
_entity_poly.entity_id
_entity_poly.type
_entity_poly.pdbx_seq_one_letter_code
_entity_poly.pdbx_strand_id
1 'polypeptide(L)'
;MLQDAVWANSEKLQDSAFQDTAVKFLTGSLKGWAYCRDNAAECRDLVVKRGSKLGASHQLWQMNEVNKLVWPSPNGVGLLDETAWKQTVDLSLGTKNQDGQTVITKQPDGTAYTNEYAQKALDALKGEGLDVNGTSFQPATVELKEGGA
;
A
#
# COMPACT_ATOMS: atom_id res chain seq x y z
N MET A 1 5.59 -12.48 3.12
CA MET A 1 4.60 -12.14 4.15
C MET A 1 4.15 -10.72 3.90
N LEU A 2 2.85 -10.43 4.01
CA LEU A 2 2.34 -9.05 3.99
C LEU A 2 2.89 -8.29 5.21
N GLN A 3 3.21 -7.01 5.05
CA GLN A 3 3.83 -6.21 6.11
C GLN A 3 3.03 -4.94 6.38
N ASP A 4 2.82 -4.12 5.34
CA ASP A 4 2.11 -2.84 5.46
C ASP A 4 0.63 -3.00 5.11
N ALA A 5 -0.23 -2.42 5.94
CA ALA A 5 -1.68 -2.43 5.74
C ALA A 5 -2.34 -1.19 6.37
N VAL A 6 -3.51 -0.82 5.84
CA VAL A 6 -4.42 0.14 6.47
C VAL A 6 -5.36 -0.62 7.39
N TRP A 7 -5.40 -0.24 8.66
CA TRP A 7 -6.23 -0.89 9.67
C TRP A 7 -7.42 -0.01 10.04
N ALA A 8 -8.57 -0.64 10.24
CA ALA A 8 -9.78 0.02 10.70
C ALA A 8 -10.38 -0.76 11.87
N ASN A 9 -11.06 -0.04 12.77
CA ASN A 9 -11.75 -0.66 13.90
C ASN A 9 -13.04 -1.35 13.42
N SER A 10 -13.17 -2.66 13.67
CA SER A 10 -14.31 -3.47 13.21
C SER A 10 -15.66 -3.03 13.76
N GLU A 11 -15.73 -2.48 14.97
CA GLU A 11 -16.97 -1.92 15.54
C GLU A 11 -17.40 -0.67 14.77
N LYS A 12 -16.44 0.20 14.44
CA LYS A 12 -16.72 1.38 13.61
C LYS A 12 -17.14 1.02 12.19
N LEU A 13 -16.64 -0.09 11.65
CA LEU A 13 -17.06 -0.60 10.34
C LEU A 13 -18.53 -1.09 10.33
N GLN A 14 -19.24 -1.11 11.46
CA GLN A 14 -20.69 -1.32 11.48
C GLN A 14 -21.48 -0.02 11.20
N ASP A 15 -20.83 1.16 11.28
CA ASP A 15 -21.45 2.45 10.99
C ASP A 15 -21.26 2.82 9.50
N SER A 16 -22.38 2.98 8.79
CA SER A 16 -22.40 3.39 7.38
C SER A 16 -21.63 4.69 7.09
N ALA A 17 -21.68 5.69 7.97
CA ALA A 17 -20.96 6.95 7.77
C ALA A 17 -19.44 6.77 7.90
N PHE A 18 -19.01 5.84 8.75
CA PHE A 18 -17.60 5.48 8.88
C PHE A 18 -17.13 4.65 7.68
N GLN A 19 -17.95 3.73 7.18
CA GLN A 19 -17.67 3.02 5.93
C GLN A 19 -17.47 3.98 4.76
N ASP A 20 -18.35 4.98 4.60
CA ASP A 20 -18.21 6.01 3.57
C ASP A 20 -16.91 6.81 3.73
N THR A 21 -16.54 7.11 4.97
CA THR A 21 -15.27 7.80 5.28
C THR A 21 -14.07 6.92 4.91
N ALA A 22 -14.12 5.63 5.20
CA ALA A 22 -13.07 4.68 4.85
C ALA A 22 -12.90 4.58 3.32
N VAL A 23 -14.00 4.49 2.56
CA VAL A 23 -13.95 4.48 1.09
C VAL A 23 -13.35 5.79 0.56
N LYS A 24 -13.74 6.95 1.09
CA LYS A 24 -13.16 8.26 0.67
C LYS A 24 -11.67 8.35 0.99
N PHE A 25 -11.25 7.87 2.16
CA PHE A 25 -9.84 7.82 2.55
C PHE A 25 -9.02 6.93 1.61
N LEU A 26 -9.52 5.73 1.31
CA LEU A 26 -8.86 4.81 0.38
C LEU A 26 -8.82 5.40 -1.03
N THR A 27 -9.92 5.98 -1.50
CA THR A 27 -9.99 6.66 -2.81
C THR A 27 -8.92 7.75 -2.94
N GLY A 28 -8.81 8.64 -1.94
CA GLY A 28 -7.79 9.69 -1.93
C GLY A 28 -6.37 9.15 -1.85
N SER A 29 -6.15 8.10 -1.06
CA SER A 29 -4.83 7.46 -0.91
C SER A 29 -4.37 6.81 -2.21
N LEU A 30 -5.22 6.00 -2.84
CA LEU A 30 -4.92 5.32 -4.10
C LEU A 30 -4.74 6.31 -5.26
N LYS A 31 -5.52 7.40 -5.29
CA LYS A 31 -5.32 8.51 -6.23
C LYS A 31 -3.96 9.18 -6.04
N GLY A 32 -3.54 9.39 -4.79
CA GLY A 32 -2.21 9.89 -4.47
C GLY A 32 -1.09 8.94 -4.90
N TRP A 33 -1.28 7.63 -4.75
CA TRP A 33 -0.28 6.63 -5.20
C TRP A 33 -0.14 6.64 -6.72
N ALA A 34 -1.24 6.66 -7.46
CA ALA A 34 -1.21 6.81 -8.92
C ALA A 34 -0.56 8.14 -9.33
N TYR A 35 -0.83 9.24 -8.62
CA TYR A 35 -0.15 10.51 -8.87
C TYR A 35 1.36 10.40 -8.66
N CYS A 36 1.82 9.79 -7.57
CA CYS A 36 3.24 9.64 -7.28
C CYS A 36 3.98 8.65 -8.17
N ARG A 37 3.26 7.68 -8.77
CA ARG A 37 3.79 6.85 -9.86
C ARG A 37 4.26 7.73 -11.03
N ASP A 38 3.41 8.66 -11.44
CA ASP A 38 3.63 9.46 -12.63
C ASP A 38 4.44 10.75 -12.33
N ASN A 39 4.49 11.18 -11.07
CA ASN A 39 5.10 12.43 -10.61
C ASN A 39 6.05 12.22 -9.43
N ALA A 40 6.93 11.21 -9.52
CA ALA A 40 7.81 10.79 -8.42
C ALA A 40 8.66 11.94 -7.83
N ALA A 41 9.17 12.84 -8.69
CA ALA A 41 9.95 14.01 -8.27
C ALA A 41 9.12 14.99 -7.41
N GLU A 42 7.88 15.28 -7.81
CA GLU A 42 7.00 16.15 -7.03
C GLU A 42 6.64 15.52 -5.69
N CYS A 43 6.35 14.21 -5.67
CA CYS A 43 6.07 13.52 -4.42
C CYS A 43 7.27 13.48 -3.48
N ARG A 44 8.50 13.36 -4.01
CA ARG A 44 9.73 13.54 -3.24
C ARG A 44 9.82 14.95 -2.66
N ASP A 45 9.50 16.00 -3.42
CA ASP A 45 9.54 17.38 -2.92
C ASP A 45 8.52 17.62 -1.82
N LEU A 46 7.32 17.04 -1.93
CA LEU A 46 6.30 17.10 -0.88
C LEU A 46 6.83 16.52 0.44
N VAL A 47 7.45 15.35 0.40
CA VAL A 47 7.98 14.67 1.60
C VAL A 47 9.18 15.42 2.18
N VAL A 48 10.11 15.88 1.34
CA VAL A 48 11.27 16.68 1.77
C VAL A 48 10.81 17.98 2.45
N LYS A 49 9.85 18.70 1.84
CA LYS A 49 9.28 19.94 2.41
C LYS A 49 8.60 19.73 3.76
N ARG A 50 8.14 18.50 4.07
CA ARG A 50 7.54 18.15 5.36
C ARG A 50 8.56 17.72 6.42
N GLY A 51 9.85 17.86 6.14
CA GLY A 51 10.91 17.61 7.12
C GLY A 51 11.43 16.17 7.10
N SER A 52 11.54 15.58 5.92
CA SER A 52 12.23 14.30 5.74
C SER A 52 13.62 14.31 6.36
N LYS A 53 13.97 13.26 7.11
CA LYS A 53 15.35 13.03 7.57
C LYS A 53 16.30 12.61 6.44
N LEU A 54 15.76 12.03 5.37
CA LEU A 54 16.50 11.66 4.17
C LEU A 54 16.52 12.83 3.19
N GLY A 55 17.65 13.04 2.53
CA GLY A 55 17.79 14.05 1.49
C GLY A 55 17.02 13.72 0.20
N ALA A 56 16.98 14.67 -0.72
CA ALA A 56 16.23 14.63 -1.97
C ALA A 56 16.56 13.43 -2.88
N SER A 57 17.83 13.07 -3.10
CA SER A 57 18.17 11.93 -3.97
C SER A 57 17.76 10.60 -3.35
N HIS A 58 17.91 10.44 -2.02
CA HIS A 58 17.47 9.25 -1.31
C HIS A 58 15.94 9.11 -1.33
N GLN A 59 15.21 10.20 -1.11
CA GLN A 59 13.74 10.19 -1.17
C GLN A 59 13.23 9.90 -2.58
N LEU A 60 13.89 10.43 -3.62
CA LEU A 60 13.53 10.13 -5.01
C LEU A 60 13.78 8.66 -5.34
N TRP A 61 14.91 8.13 -4.89
CA TRP A 61 15.23 6.71 -5.05
C TRP A 61 14.19 5.83 -4.34
N GLN A 62 13.85 6.14 -3.09
CA GLN A 62 12.82 5.40 -2.35
C GLN A 62 11.46 5.44 -3.06
N MET A 63 11.04 6.61 -3.54
CA MET A 63 9.79 6.72 -4.31
C MET A 63 9.82 5.83 -5.56
N ASN A 64 10.95 5.79 -6.27
CA ASN A 64 11.13 4.92 -7.43
C ASN A 64 11.09 3.44 -7.07
N GLU A 65 11.77 3.02 -6.00
CA GLU A 65 11.77 1.62 -5.57
C GLU A 65 10.39 1.16 -5.05
N VAL A 66 9.69 2.01 -4.29
CA VAL A 66 8.31 1.70 -3.86
C VAL A 66 7.39 1.56 -5.06
N ASN A 67 7.51 2.43 -6.08
CA ASN A 67 6.70 2.30 -7.29
C ASN A 67 6.93 0.97 -8.02
N LYS A 68 8.14 0.38 -7.99
CA LYS A 68 8.38 -0.97 -8.55
C LYS A 68 7.66 -2.08 -7.79
N LEU A 69 7.46 -1.90 -6.48
CA LEU A 69 6.74 -2.87 -5.65
C LEU A 69 5.22 -2.78 -5.83
N VAL A 70 4.73 -1.59 -6.18
CA VAL A 70 3.30 -1.33 -6.38
C VAL A 70 2.88 -1.57 -7.83
N TRP A 71 3.71 -1.21 -8.81
CA TRP A 71 3.34 -1.18 -10.23
C TRP A 71 4.17 -2.15 -11.08
N PRO A 72 3.54 -2.89 -12.01
CA PRO A 72 2.10 -2.90 -12.31
C PRO A 72 1.28 -3.62 -11.22
N SER A 73 0.06 -3.14 -11.01
CA SER A 73 -0.95 -3.74 -10.12
C SER A 73 -2.05 -4.40 -10.97
N PRO A 74 -1.89 -5.65 -11.43
CA PRO A 74 -2.81 -6.27 -12.39
C PRO A 74 -4.25 -6.40 -11.88
N ASN A 75 -4.41 -6.57 -10.57
CA ASN A 75 -5.71 -6.67 -9.92
C ASN A 75 -6.27 -5.31 -9.46
N GLY A 76 -5.55 -4.22 -9.73
CA GLY A 76 -5.81 -2.88 -9.18
C GLY A 76 -5.06 -2.64 -7.88
N VAL A 77 -4.57 -1.41 -7.72
CA VAL A 77 -3.74 -1.01 -6.57
C VAL A 77 -4.52 -1.07 -5.25
N GLY A 78 -3.88 -1.57 -4.18
CA GLY A 78 -4.42 -1.54 -2.82
C GLY A 78 -5.40 -2.66 -2.45
N LEU A 79 -5.68 -3.60 -3.36
CA LEU A 79 -6.34 -4.86 -2.98
C LEU A 79 -5.34 -5.81 -2.33
N LEU A 80 -5.79 -6.49 -1.28
CA LEU A 80 -5.05 -7.59 -0.68
C LEU A 80 -5.14 -8.82 -1.57
N ASP A 81 -3.99 -9.41 -1.88
CA ASP A 81 -3.87 -10.66 -2.63
C ASP A 81 -4.12 -11.87 -1.73
N GLU A 82 -5.14 -12.66 -2.03
CA GLU A 82 -5.56 -13.80 -1.20
C GLU A 82 -4.47 -14.88 -1.09
N THR A 83 -3.64 -15.04 -2.13
CA THR A 83 -2.53 -16.02 -2.11
C THR A 83 -1.44 -15.55 -1.14
N ALA A 84 -1.06 -14.27 -1.20
CA ALA A 84 -0.12 -13.65 -0.28
C ALA A 84 -0.65 -13.63 1.17
N TRP A 85 -1.96 -13.42 1.35
CA TRP A 85 -2.61 -13.56 2.65
C TRP A 85 -2.50 -14.99 3.19
N LYS A 86 -2.87 -15.99 2.39
CA LYS A 86 -2.76 -17.40 2.79
C LYS A 86 -1.32 -17.75 3.15
N GLN A 87 -0.35 -17.37 2.32
CA GLN A 87 1.07 -17.58 2.61
C GLN A 87 1.49 -16.91 3.92
N THR A 88 1.00 -15.70 4.19
CA THR A 88 1.26 -14.98 5.44
C THR A 88 0.73 -15.75 6.64
N VAL A 89 -0.52 -16.20 6.59
CA VAL A 89 -1.13 -17.00 7.66
C VAL A 89 -0.39 -18.32 7.88
N ASP A 90 -0.05 -19.03 6.80
CA ASP A 90 0.69 -20.29 6.87
C ASP A 90 2.06 -20.11 7.54
N LEU A 91 2.81 -19.06 7.16
CA LEU A 91 4.10 -18.73 7.79
C LEU A 91 3.93 -18.32 9.25
N SER A 92 2.94 -17.49 9.57
CA SER A 92 2.67 -17.05 10.95
C SER A 92 2.27 -18.21 11.88
N LEU A 93 1.63 -19.26 11.35
CA LEU A 93 1.28 -20.48 12.08
C LEU A 93 2.41 -21.50 12.15
N GLY A 94 3.28 -21.57 11.14
CA GLY A 94 4.26 -22.64 10.99
C GLY A 94 5.68 -22.28 11.39
N THR A 95 6.07 -21.02 11.23
CA THR A 95 7.43 -20.56 11.52
C THR A 95 7.63 -20.37 13.02
N LYS A 96 8.58 -21.11 13.59
CA LYS A 96 8.94 -21.03 15.00
C LYS A 96 10.11 -20.08 15.23
N ASN A 97 10.03 -19.27 16.28
CA ASN A 97 11.18 -18.53 16.80
C ASN A 97 12.15 -19.49 17.52
N GLN A 98 13.25 -18.93 18.04
CA GLN A 98 14.28 -19.67 18.79
C GLN A 98 13.74 -20.40 20.03
N ASP A 99 12.61 -19.95 20.57
CA ASP A 99 11.93 -20.52 21.74
C ASP A 99 10.83 -21.53 21.35
N GLY A 100 10.72 -21.87 20.05
CA GLY A 100 9.75 -22.84 19.54
C GLY A 100 8.32 -22.30 19.37
N GLN A 101 8.10 -21.00 19.58
CA GLN A 101 6.78 -20.35 19.48
C GLN A 101 6.52 -19.81 18.07
N THR A 102 5.26 -19.81 17.66
CA THR A 102 4.79 -19.26 16.37
C THR A 102 4.19 -17.87 16.58
N VAL A 103 4.01 -17.10 15.50
CA VAL A 103 3.45 -15.74 15.57
C VAL A 103 1.98 -15.77 15.99
N ILE A 104 1.21 -16.71 15.43
CA ILE A 104 -0.17 -16.99 15.82
C ILE A 104 -0.34 -18.49 16.08
N THR A 105 -1.31 -18.84 16.91
CA THR A 105 -1.58 -20.24 17.32
C THR A 105 -2.87 -20.81 16.74
N LYS A 106 -3.66 -19.98 16.06
CA LYS A 106 -4.91 -20.36 15.39
C LYS A 106 -5.11 -19.53 14.13
N GLN A 107 -5.99 -20.00 13.26
CA GLN A 107 -6.41 -19.25 12.08
C GLN A 107 -6.96 -17.86 12.49
N PRO A 108 -6.65 -16.79 11.73
CA PRO A 108 -7.31 -15.50 11.89
C PRO A 108 -8.83 -15.63 11.71
N ASP A 109 -9.57 -14.73 12.34
CA ASP A 109 -11.01 -14.64 12.08
C ASP A 109 -11.29 -14.17 10.64
N GLY A 110 -12.50 -14.43 10.16
CA GLY A 110 -12.92 -14.04 8.81
C GLY A 110 -13.06 -12.52 8.61
N THR A 111 -12.91 -11.73 9.67
CA THR A 111 -12.92 -10.26 9.63
C THR A 111 -11.51 -9.66 9.69
N ALA A 112 -10.46 -10.50 9.72
CA ALA A 112 -9.07 -10.07 9.82
C ALA A 112 -8.60 -9.27 8.58
N TYR A 113 -9.30 -9.40 7.45
CA TYR A 113 -9.16 -8.51 6.31
C TYR A 113 -10.48 -8.38 5.54
N THR A 114 -10.59 -7.34 4.72
CA THR A 114 -11.65 -7.19 3.72
C THR A 114 -11.14 -6.36 2.55
N ASN A 115 -11.53 -6.75 1.33
CA ASN A 115 -11.27 -5.97 0.12
C ASN A 115 -12.44 -5.06 -0.27
N GLU A 116 -13.58 -5.13 0.44
CA GLU A 116 -14.82 -4.45 0.04
C GLU A 116 -14.63 -2.95 -0.18
N TYR A 117 -14.01 -2.26 0.78
CA TYR A 117 -13.86 -0.81 0.75
C TYR A 117 -12.80 -0.36 -0.27
N ALA A 118 -11.72 -1.13 -0.43
CA ALA A 118 -10.69 -0.88 -1.42
C ALA A 118 -11.24 -1.12 -2.84
N GLN A 119 -12.09 -2.13 -3.03
CA GLN A 119 -12.78 -2.38 -4.30
C GLN A 119 -13.72 -1.22 -4.66
N LYS A 120 -14.55 -0.76 -3.72
CA LYS A 120 -15.41 0.42 -3.91
C LYS A 120 -14.60 1.67 -4.32
N ALA A 121 -13.45 1.90 -3.67
CA ALA A 121 -12.56 2.99 -4.02
C ALA A 121 -11.97 2.84 -5.44
N LEU A 122 -11.51 1.64 -5.80
CA LEU A 122 -10.99 1.35 -7.15
C LEU A 122 -12.06 1.54 -8.23
N ASP A 123 -13.28 1.09 -7.99
CA ASP A 123 -14.38 1.22 -8.93
C ASP A 123 -14.72 2.70 -9.17
N ALA A 124 -14.73 3.52 -8.11
CA ALA A 124 -14.89 4.98 -8.24
C ALA A 124 -13.76 5.61 -9.08
N LEU A 125 -12.50 5.26 -8.81
CA LEU A 125 -11.34 5.78 -9.54
C LEU A 125 -11.33 5.34 -11.01
N LYS A 126 -11.73 4.10 -11.31
CA LYS A 126 -11.93 3.63 -12.69
C LYS A 126 -13.03 4.43 -13.39
N GLY A 127 -14.12 4.74 -12.69
CA GLY A 127 -15.20 5.60 -13.19
C GLY A 127 -14.74 7.04 -13.48
N GLU A 128 -13.73 7.54 -12.76
CA GLU A 128 -13.05 8.81 -13.04
C GLU A 128 -12.02 8.72 -14.19
N GLY A 129 -11.78 7.53 -14.75
CA GLY A 129 -10.79 7.31 -15.81
C GLY A 129 -9.34 7.26 -15.32
N LEU A 130 -9.10 7.08 -14.02
CA LEU A 130 -7.75 6.93 -13.48
C LEU A 130 -7.16 5.55 -13.82
N ASP A 131 -5.90 5.51 -14.24
CA ASP A 131 -5.16 4.25 -14.37
C ASP A 131 -4.79 3.68 -13.00
N VAL A 132 -5.58 2.72 -12.53
CA VAL A 132 -5.37 2.02 -11.26
C VAL A 132 -4.52 0.75 -11.38
N ASN A 133 -4.05 0.42 -12.59
CA ASN A 133 -3.24 -0.78 -12.85
C ASN A 133 -1.78 -0.42 -13.14
N GLY A 134 -1.49 0.76 -13.68
CA GLY A 134 -0.13 1.27 -13.89
C GLY A 134 0.69 0.44 -14.84
N THR A 135 0.07 -0.19 -15.86
CA THR A 135 0.76 -1.15 -16.75
C THR A 135 1.85 -0.51 -17.60
N SER A 136 1.79 0.82 -17.79
CA SER A 136 2.82 1.59 -18.50
C SER A 136 3.93 2.11 -17.61
N PHE A 137 3.90 1.86 -16.28
CA PHE A 137 4.95 2.32 -15.38
C PHE A 137 6.31 1.80 -15.83
N GLN A 138 7.29 2.69 -15.86
CA GLN A 138 8.70 2.34 -16.06
C GLN A 138 9.51 3.03 -14.96
N PRO A 139 10.41 2.31 -14.28
CA PRO A 139 11.25 2.91 -13.26
C PRO A 139 12.21 3.92 -13.88
N ALA A 140 12.46 5.01 -13.17
CA ALA A 140 13.47 5.98 -13.54
C ALA A 140 14.88 5.51 -13.09
N THR A 141 15.91 5.97 -13.80
CA THR A 141 17.28 5.95 -13.27
C THR A 141 17.44 7.12 -12.30
N VAL A 142 17.79 6.82 -11.05
CA VAL A 142 17.99 7.83 -10.01
C VAL A 142 19.46 7.83 -9.59
N GLU A 143 20.10 8.99 -9.69
CA GLU A 143 21.44 9.22 -9.16
C GLU A 143 21.35 9.45 -7.64
N LEU A 144 22.02 8.58 -6.87
CA LEU A 144 22.17 8.73 -5.43
C LEU A 144 23.37 9.61 -5.12
N LYS A 145 23.19 10.63 -4.27
CA LYS A 145 24.29 11.47 -3.80
C LYS A 145 24.66 11.13 -2.37
N GLU A 146 25.93 11.27 -2.03
CA GLU A 146 26.40 11.13 -0.65
C GLU A 146 25.61 12.07 0.28
N GLY A 147 25.10 11.51 1.39
CA GLY A 147 24.24 12.24 2.33
C GLY A 147 22.82 12.54 1.82
N GLY A 148 22.48 12.19 0.58
CA GLY A 148 21.15 12.31 0.00
C GLY A 148 20.81 13.66 -0.65
N ALA A 149 21.77 14.57 -0.86
CA ALA A 149 21.52 15.87 -1.51
C ALA A 149 21.05 15.75 -2.97
#